data_AF-G8THS0-F1
#
_entry.id   AF-G8THS0-F1
#
_cell.length_a   1.000
_cell.length_b   1.000
_cell.length_c   1.000
_cell.angle_alpha   90.00
_cell.angle_beta   90.00
_cell.angle_gamma   90.00
#
_symmetry.space_group_name_H-M   'P 1'
#
loop_
_entity.id
_entity.type
_entity.pdbx_description
1 polymer ?
#
loop_
_entity_poly.entity_id
_entity_poly.type
_entity_poly.pdbx_seq_one_letter_code
_entity_poly.pdbx_strand_id
1 'polypeptide(L)'
;MGDEVTPFFVWGMYSEKEKPVQAVEILKTTINGDTVVNVYNYTNGDTRFFLLGPLAYFKKIKDNNNQDPTITFLQTKLGRHYNNIRPFERALFNTGPQQQEFLNWYVRYLQQVTFIPVNTLRVEVVHAHYTSQNLVTDSVNLFATWQRH
;
A
#
# COMPACT_ATOMS: atom_id res chain seq x y z
N MET A 1 -10.33 -42.42 6.76
CA MET A 1 -9.64 -41.13 6.96
C MET A 1 -9.26 -40.64 5.58
N GLY A 2 -10.06 -39.70 5.05
CA GLY A 2 -9.82 -39.11 3.74
C GLY A 2 -9.73 -37.61 3.95
N ASP A 3 -8.55 -37.06 3.73
CA ASP A 3 -8.33 -35.62 3.78
C ASP A 3 -9.08 -34.97 2.62
N GLU A 4 -10.18 -34.29 2.92
CA GLU A 4 -10.81 -33.35 1.99
C GLU A 4 -9.93 -32.10 1.88
N VAL A 5 -8.87 -32.21 1.07
CA VAL A 5 -8.22 -31.03 0.52
C VAL A 5 -9.19 -30.44 -0.49
N THR A 6 -9.93 -29.41 -0.09
CA THR A 6 -10.73 -28.63 -1.05
C THR A 6 -9.77 -28.05 -2.09
N PRO A 7 -9.82 -28.48 -3.35
CA PRO A 7 -8.88 -27.98 -4.33
C PRO A 7 -9.19 -26.50 -4.58
N PHE A 8 -8.17 -25.63 -4.51
CA PHE A 8 -8.26 -24.19 -4.78
C PHE A 8 -8.94 -23.84 -6.13
N PHE A 9 -9.08 -24.82 -7.03
CA PHE A 9 -9.73 -24.70 -8.34
C PHE A 9 -11.23 -24.41 -8.29
N VAL A 10 -11.94 -24.70 -7.19
CA VAL A 10 -13.40 -24.47 -7.12
C VAL A 10 -13.74 -22.97 -7.02
N TRP A 11 -12.89 -22.15 -6.40
CA TRP A 11 -13.11 -20.70 -6.30
C TRP A 11 -12.91 -19.96 -7.63
N GLY A 12 -12.02 -20.45 -8.50
CA GLY A 12 -11.74 -19.84 -9.81
C GLY A 12 -12.88 -19.95 -10.83
N MET A 13 -13.82 -20.88 -10.64
CA MET A 13 -14.98 -21.05 -11.53
C MET A 13 -16.16 -20.13 -11.18
N TYR A 14 -16.22 -19.59 -9.96
CA TYR A 14 -17.28 -18.68 -9.49
C TYR A 14 -16.83 -17.22 -9.39
N SER A 15 -15.54 -16.94 -9.55
CA SER A 15 -15.04 -15.58 -9.76
C SER A 15 -15.40 -15.11 -11.17
N GLU A 16 -16.16 -14.01 -11.27
CA GLU A 16 -16.31 -13.28 -12.53
C GLU A 16 -14.93 -13.12 -13.19
N LYS A 17 -14.85 -13.27 -14.52
CA LYS A 17 -13.61 -12.97 -15.24
C LYS A 17 -13.21 -11.54 -14.89
N GLU A 18 -12.10 -11.38 -14.18
CA GLU A 18 -11.52 -10.06 -13.93
C GLU A 18 -11.37 -9.38 -15.28
N LYS A 19 -12.10 -8.27 -15.46
CA LYS A 19 -11.95 -7.44 -16.65
C LYS A 19 -10.49 -6.99 -16.67
N PRO A 20 -9.80 -7.04 -17.82
CA PRO A 20 -8.42 -6.57 -17.90
C PRO A 20 -8.37 -5.15 -17.35
N VAL A 21 -7.57 -4.97 -16.29
CA VAL A 21 -7.41 -3.69 -15.62
C VAL A 21 -6.73 -2.75 -16.60
N GLN A 22 -7.52 -1.91 -17.29
CA GLN A 22 -7.00 -0.99 -18.29
C GLN A 22 -6.16 0.11 -17.63
N ALA A 23 -6.50 0.54 -16.42
CA ALA A 23 -5.80 1.60 -15.69
C ALA A 23 -5.25 1.10 -14.34
N VAL A 24 -3.99 1.43 -14.05
CA VAL A 24 -3.26 1.07 -12.84
C VAL A 24 -2.74 2.30 -12.12
N GLU A 25 -2.72 2.25 -10.78
CA GLU A 25 -2.03 3.23 -9.95
C GLU A 25 -0.68 2.69 -9.53
N ILE A 26 0.38 3.46 -9.79
CA ILE A 26 1.75 3.12 -9.42
C ILE A 26 2.25 4.14 -8.40
N LEU A 27 2.74 3.64 -7.25
CA LEU A 27 3.35 4.46 -6.23
C LEU A 27 4.84 4.63 -6.52
N LYS A 28 5.22 5.83 -6.93
CA LYS A 28 6.60 6.19 -7.24
C LYS A 28 7.22 6.93 -6.07
N THR A 29 8.35 6.43 -5.57
CA THR A 29 9.12 7.10 -4.52
C THR A 29 10.39 7.70 -5.10
N THR A 30 10.64 8.99 -4.83
CA THR A 30 11.86 9.70 -5.21
C THR A 30 12.57 10.22 -3.96
N ILE A 31 13.85 9.90 -3.81
CA ILE A 31 14.74 10.31 -2.72
C ILE A 31 15.61 11.47 -3.22
N ASN A 32 15.80 12.50 -2.40
CA ASN A 32 16.70 13.64 -2.65
C ASN A 32 16.47 14.40 -3.98
N GLY A 33 15.33 14.17 -4.65
CA GLY A 33 14.96 14.79 -5.92
C GLY A 33 15.47 14.08 -7.17
N ASP A 34 16.41 13.16 -7.06
CA ASP A 34 17.10 12.52 -8.20
C ASP A 34 16.91 10.99 -8.24
N THR A 35 16.78 10.34 -7.10
CA THR A 35 16.87 8.89 -7.00
C THR A 35 15.47 8.28 -6.94
N VAL A 36 15.02 7.68 -8.05
CA VAL A 36 13.77 6.92 -8.08
C VAL A 36 14.00 5.51 -7.51
N VAL A 37 13.24 5.16 -6.47
CA VAL A 37 13.30 3.83 -5.85
C VAL A 37 12.59 2.82 -6.78
N ASN A 38 13.39 2.03 -7.49
CA ASN A 38 12.88 0.94 -8.30
C ASN A 38 12.86 -0.37 -7.49
N VAL A 39 11.66 -0.77 -7.07
CA VAL A 39 11.43 -1.98 -6.25
C VAL A 39 11.88 -3.27 -6.95
N TYR A 40 11.90 -3.30 -8.28
CA TYR A 40 12.31 -4.49 -9.04
C TYR A 40 13.82 -4.73 -9.01
N ASN A 41 14.62 -3.72 -8.63
CA ASN A 41 16.06 -3.86 -8.46
C ASN A 41 16.43 -4.74 -7.25
N TYR A 42 15.51 -4.97 -6.32
CA TYR A 42 15.74 -5.81 -5.15
C TYR A 42 15.30 -7.24 -5.45
N THR A 43 16.14 -8.24 -5.14
CA THR A 43 15.84 -9.66 -5.42
C THR A 43 15.05 -10.34 -4.32
N ASN A 44 15.10 -9.82 -3.08
CA ASN A 44 14.36 -10.35 -1.94
C ASN A 44 12.87 -9.91 -1.99
N GLY A 45 11.97 -10.89 -1.92
CA GLY A 45 10.52 -10.67 -1.85
C GLY A 45 10.09 -9.83 -0.65
N ASP A 46 10.74 -9.99 0.50
CA ASP A 46 10.42 -9.22 1.71
C ASP A 46 10.74 -7.74 1.52
N THR A 47 11.90 -7.43 0.93
CA THR A 47 12.29 -6.05 0.63
C THR A 47 11.29 -5.39 -0.31
N ARG A 48 10.88 -6.10 -1.37
CA ARG A 48 9.84 -5.60 -2.29
C ARG A 48 8.53 -5.34 -1.57
N PHE A 49 8.12 -6.26 -0.69
CA PHE A 49 6.90 -6.13 0.09
C PHE A 49 6.94 -4.89 1.00
N PHE A 50 8.00 -4.69 1.78
CA PHE A 50 8.08 -3.56 2.71
C PHE A 50 8.30 -2.21 2.02
N LEU A 51 8.80 -2.18 0.78
CA LEU A 51 8.84 -0.97 -0.05
C LEU A 51 7.46 -0.55 -0.57
N LEU A 52 6.59 -1.51 -0.93
CA LEU A 52 5.30 -1.23 -1.56
C LEU A 52 4.10 -1.35 -0.62
N GLY A 53 3.99 -2.46 0.09
CA GLY A 53 2.80 -2.85 0.86
C GLY A 53 2.42 -1.81 1.92
N PRO A 54 3.32 -1.45 2.84
CA PRO A 54 3.07 -0.41 3.83
C PRO A 54 2.72 0.95 3.21
N LEU A 55 3.38 1.33 2.12
CA LEU A 55 3.10 2.59 1.41
C LEU A 55 1.71 2.58 0.76
N ALA A 56 1.33 1.47 0.11
CA ALA A 56 0.00 1.29 -0.45
C ALA A 56 -1.09 1.30 0.64
N TYR A 57 -0.81 0.69 1.80
CA TYR A 57 -1.72 0.74 2.94
C TYR A 57 -1.87 2.14 3.50
N PHE A 58 -0.77 2.89 3.63
CA PHE A 58 -0.80 4.29 4.04
C PHE A 58 -1.61 5.16 3.08
N LYS A 59 -1.50 4.95 1.76
CA LYS A 59 -2.38 5.60 0.78
C LYS A 59 -3.86 5.28 1.02
N LYS A 60 -4.21 3.99 1.21
CA LYS A 60 -5.60 3.59 1.50
C LYS A 60 -6.16 4.27 2.75
N ILE A 61 -5.35 4.45 3.79
CA ILE A 61 -5.74 5.20 5.00
C ILE A 61 -6.04 6.67 4.63
N LYS A 62 -5.16 7.31 3.86
CA LYS A 62 -5.34 8.71 3.44
C LYS A 62 -6.59 8.90 2.58
N ASP A 63 -6.79 8.02 1.61
CA ASP A 63 -7.97 8.02 0.74
C ASP A 63 -9.26 7.75 1.51
N ASN A 64 -9.17 7.03 2.64
CA ASN A 64 -10.28 6.76 3.56
C ASN A 64 -10.36 7.80 4.70
N ASN A 65 -10.17 9.08 4.40
CA ASN A 65 -10.28 10.19 5.37
C ASN A 65 -9.39 10.05 6.63
N ASN A 66 -8.19 9.47 6.48
CA ASN A 66 -7.28 9.13 7.59
C ASN A 66 -7.81 8.05 8.56
N GLN A 67 -8.83 7.29 8.15
CA GLN A 67 -9.35 6.16 8.91
C GLN A 67 -8.76 4.86 8.37
N ASP A 68 -8.34 3.98 9.28
CA ASP A 68 -7.88 2.64 8.89
C ASP A 68 -9.01 1.91 8.12
N PRO A 69 -8.78 1.43 6.88
CA PRO A 69 -9.82 0.83 6.06
C PRO A 69 -10.40 -0.44 6.68
N THR A 70 -9.64 -1.13 7.54
CA THR A 70 -10.11 -2.30 8.28
C THR A 70 -11.15 -1.92 9.32
N ILE A 71 -11.00 -0.75 9.98
CA ILE A 71 -12.00 -0.21 10.91
C ILE A 71 -13.32 0.02 10.15
N THR A 72 -13.27 0.72 9.01
CA THR A 72 -14.47 1.03 8.21
C THR A 72 -15.15 -0.25 7.72
N PHE A 73 -14.37 -1.24 7.28
CA PHE A 73 -14.89 -2.55 6.88
C PHE A 73 -15.60 -3.26 8.04
N LEU A 74 -14.96 -3.35 9.21
CA LEU A 74 -15.52 -4.03 10.38
C LEU A 74 -16.75 -3.32 10.93
N GLN A 75 -16.77 -1.98 10.94
CA GLN A 75 -17.96 -1.20 11.29
C GLN A 75 -19.14 -1.54 10.38
N THR A 76 -18.89 -1.64 9.07
CA THR A 76 -19.90 -1.98 8.07
C THR A 76 -20.42 -3.41 8.21
N LYS A 77 -19.53 -4.37 8.51
CA LYS A 77 -19.89 -5.80 8.61
C LYS A 77 -20.48 -6.21 9.95
N LEU A 78 -19.99 -5.65 11.05
CA LEU A 78 -20.42 -6.02 12.41
C LEU A 78 -21.55 -5.13 12.95
N GLY A 79 -21.74 -3.92 12.38
CA GLY A 79 -22.76 -2.97 12.82
C GLY A 79 -22.69 -2.73 14.33
N ARG A 80 -23.79 -3.02 15.05
CA ARG A 80 -23.86 -2.83 16.52
C ARG A 80 -22.86 -3.69 17.31
N HIS A 81 -22.46 -4.84 16.77
CA HIS A 81 -21.51 -5.74 17.43
C HIS A 81 -20.07 -5.22 17.39
N TYR A 82 -19.79 -4.20 16.56
CA TYR A 82 -18.50 -3.53 16.52
C TYR A 82 -18.09 -2.95 17.89
N ASN A 83 -19.09 -2.55 18.71
CA ASN A 83 -18.84 -2.06 20.07
C ASN A 83 -18.08 -3.05 20.97
N ASN A 84 -18.16 -4.36 20.69
CA ASN A 84 -17.46 -5.38 21.45
C ASN A 84 -15.94 -5.37 21.18
N ILE A 85 -15.52 -4.93 19.99
CA ILE A 85 -14.11 -4.89 19.59
C ILE A 85 -13.51 -3.48 19.68
N ARG A 86 -14.36 -2.46 19.79
CA ARG A 86 -13.96 -1.05 19.90
C ARG A 86 -12.87 -0.78 20.96
N PRO A 87 -12.87 -1.42 22.15
CA PRO A 87 -11.80 -1.23 23.14
C PRO A 87 -10.40 -1.62 22.64
N PHE A 88 -10.30 -2.49 21.64
CA PHE A 88 -9.04 -3.00 21.11
C PHE A 88 -8.53 -2.23 19.87
N GLU A 89 -9.25 -1.20 19.40
CA GLU A 89 -8.91 -0.49 18.16
C GLU A 89 -7.47 0.03 18.13
N ARG A 90 -7.00 0.60 19.25
CA ARG A 90 -5.65 1.16 19.37
C ARG A 90 -4.55 0.11 19.31
N ALA A 91 -4.87 -1.14 19.65
CA ALA A 91 -3.92 -2.25 19.63
C ALA A 91 -3.92 -2.98 18.28
N LEU A 92 -5.06 -2.99 17.59
CA LEU A 92 -5.27 -3.76 16.36
C LEU A 92 -5.06 -2.96 15.08
N PHE A 93 -5.25 -1.63 15.13
CA PHE A 93 -5.29 -0.80 13.93
C PHE A 93 -4.34 0.39 14.01
N ASN A 94 -4.01 0.94 12.83
CA ASN A 94 -3.17 2.13 12.76
C ASN A 94 -3.99 3.37 13.10
N THR A 95 -3.76 3.92 14.29
CA THR A 95 -4.41 5.16 14.76
C THR A 95 -3.57 6.40 14.43
N GLY A 96 -4.11 7.59 14.66
CA GLY A 96 -3.50 8.86 14.27
C GLY A 96 -1.98 8.98 14.52
N PRO A 97 -1.46 8.67 15.71
CA PRO A 97 -0.01 8.73 15.98
C PRO A 97 0.83 7.79 15.11
N GLN A 98 0.40 6.54 14.90
CA GLN A 98 1.15 5.61 14.03
C GLN A 98 1.14 6.08 12.57
N GLN A 99 0.04 6.69 12.13
CA GLN A 99 -0.06 7.25 10.78
C GLN A 99 0.86 8.47 10.59
N GLN A 100 1.02 9.31 11.61
CA GLN A 100 1.92 10.48 11.56
C GLN A 100 3.39 10.06 11.48
N GLU A 101 3.76 8.99 12.18
CA GLU A 101 5.12 8.45 12.17
C GLU A 101 5.47 7.60 10.94
N PHE A 102 4.48 7.31 10.08
CA PHE A 102 4.69 6.44 8.93
C PHE A 102 5.83 6.90 8.03
N LEU A 103 5.86 8.19 7.63
CA LEU A 103 6.90 8.69 6.73
C LEU A 103 8.29 8.65 7.40
N ASN A 104 8.38 8.91 8.70
CA ASN A 104 9.62 8.79 9.46
C ASN A 104 10.13 7.33 9.47
N TRP A 105 9.23 6.37 9.69
CA TRP A 105 9.57 4.94 9.58
C TRP A 105 9.99 4.56 8.16
N TYR A 106 9.23 4.99 7.15
CA TYR A 106 9.47 4.63 5.76
C TYR A 106 10.80 5.19 5.25
N VAL A 107 11.15 6.41 5.62
CA VAL A 107 12.46 7.01 5.34
C VAL A 107 13.61 6.20 5.94
N ARG A 108 13.49 5.78 7.20
CA ARG A 108 14.52 4.92 7.84
C ARG A 108 14.66 3.58 7.11
N TYR A 109 13.55 2.98 6.70
CA TYR A 109 13.57 1.74 5.93
C TYR A 109 14.23 1.92 4.55
N LEU A 110 13.89 3.00 3.85
CA LEU A 110 14.53 3.36 2.57
C LEU A 110 16.03 3.55 2.73
N GLN A 111 16.49 4.25 3.78
CA GLN A 111 17.92 4.41 4.06
C GLN A 111 18.63 3.06 4.25
N GLN A 112 18.00 2.12 4.95
CA GLN A 112 18.55 0.78 5.17
C GLN A 112 18.67 -0.04 3.88
N VAL A 113 17.66 0.03 3.01
CA VAL A 113 17.58 -0.79 1.81
C VAL A 113 18.38 -0.20 0.64
N THR A 114 18.39 1.12 0.52
CA THR A 114 19.09 1.83 -0.57
C THR A 114 20.55 2.15 -0.22
N PHE A 115 20.91 2.15 1.07
CA PHE A 115 22.16 2.68 1.60
C PHE A 115 22.40 4.16 1.27
N ILE A 116 21.35 4.90 0.90
CA ILE A 116 21.40 6.32 0.56
C ILE A 116 20.87 7.13 1.75
N PRO A 117 21.60 8.15 2.24
CA PRO A 117 21.05 9.11 3.19
C PRO A 117 19.87 9.87 2.57
N VAL A 118 18.68 9.68 3.15
CA VAL A 118 17.45 10.37 2.72
C VAL A 118 17.32 11.70 3.48
N ASN A 119 17.38 12.82 2.76
CA ASN A 119 17.15 14.18 3.28
C ASN A 119 15.79 14.73 2.85
N THR A 120 15.34 14.37 1.64
CA THR A 120 13.99 14.64 1.15
C THR A 120 13.40 13.38 0.55
N LEU A 121 12.08 13.25 0.66
CA LEU A 121 11.29 12.18 0.07
C LEU A 121 10.09 12.78 -0.65
N ARG A 122 9.82 12.29 -1.85
CA ARG A 122 8.62 12.58 -2.62
C ARG A 122 7.94 11.28 -3.02
N VAL A 123 6.66 11.13 -2.69
CA VAL A 123 5.84 10.01 -3.13
C VAL A 123 4.78 10.55 -4.10
N GLU A 124 4.74 9.95 -5.28
CA GLU A 124 3.84 10.32 -6.36
C GLU A 124 2.92 9.13 -6.69
N VAL A 125 1.66 9.41 -7.00
CA VAL A 125 0.73 8.46 -7.59
C VAL A 125 0.73 8.69 -9.09
N VAL A 126 1.23 7.71 -9.82
CA VAL A 126 1.24 7.69 -11.27
C VAL A 126 0.02 6.89 -11.73
N HIS A 127 -0.93 7.57 -12.37
CA HIS A 127 -2.02 6.90 -13.06
C HIS A 127 -1.54 6.55 -14.46
N ALA A 128 -1.66 5.29 -14.83
CA ALA A 128 -1.22 4.82 -16.12
C ALA A 128 -2.19 3.79 -16.67
N HIS A 129 -2.24 3.63 -17.98
CA HIS A 129 -3.03 2.59 -18.62
C HIS A 129 -2.19 1.77 -19.59
N TYR A 130 -2.61 0.52 -19.80
CA TYR A 130 -2.02 -0.33 -20.82
C TYR A 130 -2.68 -0.05 -22.17
N THR A 131 -1.85 0.35 -23.13
CA THR A 131 -2.14 0.17 -24.55
C THR A 131 -1.79 -1.25 -24.97
N SER A 132 -2.07 -1.62 -26.23
CA SER A 132 -1.79 -2.94 -26.78
C SER A 132 -0.32 -3.39 -26.64
N GLN A 133 0.62 -2.46 -26.43
CA GLN A 133 2.06 -2.76 -26.36
C GLN A 133 2.81 -1.98 -25.27
N ASN A 134 2.27 -0.88 -24.76
CA ASN A 134 2.98 0.04 -23.87
C ASN A 134 2.13 0.43 -22.66
N LEU A 135 2.80 0.67 -21.53
CA LEU A 135 2.22 1.39 -20.41
C LEU A 135 2.34 2.89 -20.68
N VAL A 136 1.23 3.62 -20.68
CA VAL A 136 1.15 5.06 -20.91
C VAL A 136 0.77 5.76 -19.62
N THR A 137 1.54 6.78 -19.23
CA THR A 137 1.23 7.61 -18.06
C THR A 137 0.17 8.65 -18.42
N ASP A 138 -0.94 8.64 -17.69
CA ASP A 138 -2.02 9.61 -17.83
C ASP A 138 -1.81 10.85 -16.97
N SER A 139 -1.42 10.66 -15.72
CA SER A 139 -1.18 11.75 -14.78
C SER A 139 -0.24 11.35 -13.66
N VAL A 140 0.38 12.34 -13.03
CA VAL A 140 1.26 12.17 -11.88
C VAL A 140 0.84 13.16 -10.81
N ASN A 141 0.38 12.64 -9.68
CA ASN A 141 -0.09 13.44 -8.56
C ASN A 141 0.88 13.32 -7.39
N LEU A 142 1.28 14.45 -6.81
CA LEU A 142 2.04 14.45 -5.57
C LEU A 142 1.13 13.95 -4.44
N PHE A 143 1.52 12.84 -3.80
CA PHE A 143 0.75 12.25 -2.71
C PHE A 143 1.30 12.62 -1.34
N ALA A 144 2.62 12.50 -1.15
CA ALA A 144 3.24 12.80 0.13
C ALA A 144 4.68 13.32 -0.05
N THR A 145 5.10 14.16 0.90
CA THR A 145 6.47 14.65 1.00
C THR A 145 6.99 14.49 2.41
N TRP A 146 8.29 14.29 2.55
CA TRP A 146 9.00 14.35 3.83
C TRP A 146 10.31 15.10 3.65
N GLN A 147 10.71 15.85 4.67
CA GLN A 147 11.97 16.58 4.70
C GLN A 147 12.57 16.47 6.10
N ARG A 148 13.89 16.30 6.16
CA ARG A 148 14.63 16.29 7.41
C ARG A 148 14.57 17.68 8.07
N HIS A 149 14.09 17.71 9.31
CA HIS A 149 14.08 18.89 10.18
C HIS A 149 15.44 19.13 10.82
#